data_AF-A0A9E4HVH5-F1
#
_entry.id   AF-A0A9E4HVH5-F1
#
_cell.length_a   1.000
_cell.length_b   1.000
_cell.length_c   1.000
_cell.angle_alpha   90.00
_cell.angle_beta   90.00
_cell.angle_gamma   90.00
#
_symmetry.space_group_name_H-M   'P 1'
#
loop_
_entity.id
_entity.type
_entity.pdbx_description
1 polymer ?
#
loop_
_entity_poly.entity_id
_entity_poly.type
_entity_poly.pdbx_seq_one_letter_code
_entity_poly.pdbx_strand_id
1 'polypeptide(L)'
;MSQPTITASRRLAARRARRQQLIDATIESIARRGFSGTTLATVTRGARLSHGVVNFHFRTKEDLYVETLGYLAREHYALWRDAMLNAGPDLQAILEADFDRRVCSAKKLAVWFAFWGQAKYRPAYLEIHHRFDDERYVEIFRLCRELVASGSYKGADAEGIARSIEALVDGLWLNLLMYPRDIRRQTARTDCLAYLATVFPRHFERPETQGCAALRDDQGPTSRHPVRAGSHRAGDGPQQVLSGAALHRKWLAEPAHPCRTARHEGRRRLGCGQHGVLFASSID
;
A
#
# COMPACT_ATOMS: atom_id res chain seq x y z
N MET A 1 7.83 -45.72 -10.47
CA MET A 1 7.38 -44.42 -9.92
C MET A 1 7.10 -44.61 -8.43
N SER A 2 8.06 -44.29 -7.57
CA SER A 2 7.96 -44.55 -6.12
C SER A 2 7.11 -43.48 -5.44
N GLN A 3 6.03 -43.90 -4.76
CA GLN A 3 5.20 -42.98 -3.98
C GLN A 3 5.99 -42.37 -2.81
N PRO A 4 5.83 -41.07 -2.50
CA PRO A 4 6.44 -40.49 -1.33
C PRO A 4 5.80 -41.08 -0.06
N THR A 5 6.63 -41.60 0.84
CA THR A 5 6.19 -42.18 2.12
C THR A 5 5.50 -41.13 3.00
N ILE A 6 4.41 -41.52 3.69
CA ILE A 6 3.55 -40.64 4.53
C ILE A 6 4.38 -39.74 5.49
N THR A 7 5.49 -40.25 6.01
CA THR A 7 6.42 -39.52 6.90
C THR A 7 7.11 -38.33 6.22
N ALA A 8 7.51 -38.47 4.94
CA ALA A 8 8.13 -37.38 4.18
C ALA A 8 7.12 -36.25 3.91
N SER A 9 5.87 -36.60 3.60
CA SER A 9 4.77 -35.65 3.41
C SER A 9 4.48 -34.85 4.70
N ARG A 10 4.41 -35.52 5.87
CA ARG A 10 4.23 -34.83 7.16
C ARG A 10 5.37 -33.88 7.50
N ARG A 11 6.62 -34.27 7.26
CA ARG A 11 7.80 -33.41 7.50
C ARG A 11 7.77 -32.17 6.61
N LEU A 12 7.40 -32.32 5.33
CA LEU A 12 7.25 -31.20 4.41
C LEU A 12 6.13 -30.25 4.85
N ALA A 13 4.97 -30.78 5.26
CA ALA A 13 3.86 -29.99 5.78
C ALA A 13 4.26 -29.19 7.03
N ALA A 14 4.95 -29.82 7.98
CA ALA A 14 5.48 -29.15 9.17
C ALA A 14 6.48 -28.03 8.80
N ARG A 15 7.39 -28.29 7.85
CA ARG A 15 8.34 -27.28 7.35
C ARG A 15 7.62 -26.07 6.74
N ARG A 16 6.58 -26.28 5.95
CA ARG A 16 5.75 -25.22 5.37
C ARG A 16 5.00 -24.43 6.44
N ALA A 17 4.41 -25.11 7.42
CA ALA A 17 3.72 -24.47 8.53
C ALA A 17 4.66 -23.55 9.34
N ARG A 18 5.90 -23.99 9.62
CA ARG A 18 6.89 -23.14 10.29
C ARG A 18 7.32 -21.93 9.47
N ARG A 19 7.49 -22.08 8.14
CA ARG A 19 7.73 -20.93 7.25
C ARG A 19 6.57 -19.93 7.31
N GLN A 20 5.34 -20.40 7.23
CA GLN A 20 4.16 -19.52 7.30
C GLN A 20 4.09 -18.78 8.63
N GLN A 21 4.35 -19.45 9.76
CA GLN A 21 4.40 -18.80 11.08
C GLN A 21 5.43 -17.66 11.14
N LEU A 22 6.59 -17.83 10.50
CA LEU A 22 7.63 -16.80 10.44
C LEU A 22 7.21 -15.63 9.54
N ILE A 23 6.52 -15.89 8.42
CA ILE A 23 5.95 -14.86 7.54
C ILE A 23 4.88 -14.06 8.30
N ASP A 24 3.92 -14.74 8.93
CA ASP A 24 2.84 -14.09 9.69
C ASP A 24 3.38 -13.23 10.85
N ALA A 25 4.38 -13.75 11.57
CA ALA A 25 5.06 -13.00 12.63
C ALA A 25 5.88 -11.82 12.10
N THR A 26 6.37 -11.90 10.86
CA THR A 26 7.07 -10.78 10.19
C THR A 26 6.09 -9.67 9.83
N ILE A 27 4.96 -10.01 9.21
CA ILE A 27 3.86 -9.08 8.93
C ILE A 27 3.43 -8.36 10.22
N GLU A 28 3.22 -9.13 11.29
CA GLU A 28 2.84 -8.59 12.60
C GLU A 28 3.94 -7.72 13.24
N SER A 29 5.21 -8.11 13.10
CA SER A 29 6.33 -7.32 13.62
C SER A 29 6.45 -5.99 12.90
N ILE A 30 6.39 -5.99 11.56
CA ILE A 30 6.48 -4.78 10.74
C ILE A 30 5.30 -3.86 11.04
N ALA A 31 4.08 -4.37 11.11
CA ALA A 31 2.91 -3.55 11.39
C ALA A 31 2.96 -2.85 12.77
N ARG A 32 3.61 -3.47 13.77
CA ARG A 32 3.72 -2.89 15.12
C ARG A 32 4.97 -2.05 15.35
N ARG A 33 6.07 -2.38 14.67
CA ARG A 33 7.42 -1.84 14.97
C ARG A 33 8.05 -1.11 13.79
N GLY A 34 7.39 -1.11 12.64
CA GLY A 34 7.95 -0.66 11.38
C GLY A 34 9.01 -1.62 10.81
N PHE A 35 9.47 -1.27 9.60
CA PHE A 35 10.48 -2.03 8.87
C PHE A 35 11.81 -2.12 9.62
N SER A 36 12.30 -0.98 10.12
CA SER A 36 13.58 -0.85 10.83
C SER A 36 13.54 -1.47 12.22
N GLY A 37 12.42 -1.34 12.94
CA GLY A 37 12.26 -1.90 14.29
C GLY A 37 12.01 -3.41 14.34
N THR A 38 11.87 -4.06 13.19
CA THR A 38 11.70 -5.51 13.10
C THR A 38 13.05 -6.22 13.06
N THR A 39 13.24 -7.25 13.89
CA THR A 39 14.45 -8.07 13.97
C THR A 39 14.11 -9.56 13.94
N LEU A 40 15.07 -10.43 13.64
CA LEU A 40 14.85 -11.88 13.71
C LEU A 40 14.39 -12.33 15.12
N ALA A 41 14.86 -11.65 16.17
CA ALA A 41 14.42 -11.88 17.54
C ALA A 41 12.96 -11.47 17.78
N THR A 42 12.49 -10.35 17.21
CA THR A 42 11.07 -9.95 17.35
C THR A 42 10.16 -10.90 16.58
N VAL A 43 10.59 -11.35 15.38
CA VAL A 43 9.85 -12.31 14.56
C VAL A 43 9.75 -13.67 15.23
N THR A 44 10.87 -14.27 15.64
CA THR A 44 10.88 -15.61 16.26
C THR A 44 10.07 -15.65 17.55
N ARG A 45 10.17 -14.60 18.38
CA ARG A 45 9.32 -14.43 19.57
C ARG A 45 7.84 -14.35 19.20
N GLY A 46 7.48 -13.58 18.17
CA GLY A 46 6.11 -13.48 17.66
C GLY A 46 5.57 -14.81 17.13
N ALA A 47 6.43 -15.59 16.45
CA ALA A 47 6.10 -16.91 15.92
C ALA A 47 6.08 -18.02 16.99
N ARG A 48 6.52 -17.72 18.23
CA ARG A 48 6.77 -18.71 19.29
C ARG A 48 7.71 -19.83 18.85
N LEU A 49 8.77 -19.44 18.14
CA LEU A 49 9.82 -20.34 17.64
C LEU A 49 11.17 -19.94 18.23
N SER A 50 12.09 -20.90 18.32
CA SER A 50 13.46 -20.60 18.73
C SER A 50 14.22 -19.88 17.61
N HIS A 51 15.27 -19.16 17.98
CA HIS A 51 16.14 -18.47 17.02
C HIS A 51 16.84 -19.45 16.05
N GLY A 52 17.08 -20.70 16.47
CA GLY A 52 17.64 -21.73 15.58
C GLY A 52 16.70 -22.10 14.43
N VAL A 53 15.37 -22.05 14.66
CA VAL A 53 14.38 -22.41 13.64
C VAL A 53 14.37 -21.40 12.49
N VAL A 54 14.49 -20.10 12.77
CA VAL A 54 14.51 -19.10 11.67
C VAL A 54 15.72 -19.28 10.77
N ASN A 55 16.90 -19.53 11.34
CA ASN A 55 18.14 -19.74 10.58
C ASN A 55 18.08 -21.01 9.69
N PHE A 56 17.29 -22.01 10.08
CA PHE A 56 17.04 -23.20 9.26
C PHE A 56 16.16 -22.91 8.03
N HIS A 57 15.30 -21.89 8.10
CA HIS A 57 14.36 -21.53 7.04
C HIS A 57 14.82 -20.35 6.18
N PHE A 58 15.55 -19.41 6.76
CA PHE A 58 15.97 -18.16 6.12
C PHE A 58 17.42 -17.89 6.53
N ARG A 59 18.32 -17.72 5.55
CA ARG A 59 19.75 -17.52 5.84
C ARG A 59 19.99 -16.11 6.33
N THR A 60 19.21 -15.16 5.83
CA THR A 60 19.29 -13.75 6.19
C THR A 60 17.91 -13.18 6.55
N LYS A 61 17.90 -12.03 7.22
CA LYS A 61 16.68 -11.23 7.41
C LYS A 61 16.08 -10.80 6.07
N GLU A 62 16.94 -10.56 5.07
CA GLU A 62 16.52 -10.18 3.72
C GLU A 62 15.75 -11.32 3.05
N ASP A 63 16.21 -12.57 3.16
CA ASP A 63 15.49 -13.74 2.61
C ASP A 63 14.08 -13.88 3.18
N LEU A 64 13.93 -13.63 4.49
CA LEU A 64 12.64 -13.64 5.17
C LEU A 64 11.73 -12.53 4.66
N TYR A 65 12.30 -11.35 4.39
CA TYR A 65 11.57 -10.19 3.88
C TYR A 65 11.11 -10.40 2.44
N VAL A 66 11.99 -10.90 1.57
CA VAL A 66 11.67 -11.29 0.18
C VAL A 66 10.55 -12.32 0.16
N GLU A 67 10.61 -13.35 1.01
CA GLU A 67 9.53 -14.35 1.10
C GLU A 67 8.23 -13.75 1.63
N THR A 68 8.30 -12.84 2.60
CA THR A 68 7.13 -12.17 3.17
C THR A 68 6.43 -11.28 2.14
N LEU A 69 7.21 -10.49 1.39
CA LEU A 69 6.68 -9.67 0.29
C LEU A 69 6.09 -10.54 -0.82
N GLY A 70 6.80 -11.61 -1.21
CA GLY A 70 6.30 -12.57 -2.19
C GLY A 70 5.02 -13.28 -1.74
N TYR A 71 4.86 -13.54 -0.43
CA TYR A 71 3.60 -14.06 0.12
C TYR A 71 2.44 -13.08 -0.07
N LEU A 72 2.64 -11.80 0.27
CA LEU A 72 1.61 -10.76 0.10
C LEU A 72 1.24 -10.57 -1.37
N ALA A 73 2.23 -10.51 -2.26
CA ALA A 73 2.02 -10.36 -3.70
C ALA A 73 1.27 -11.55 -4.29
N ARG A 74 1.59 -12.79 -3.90
CA ARG A 74 0.85 -13.99 -4.34
C ARG A 74 -0.58 -14.02 -3.84
N GLU A 75 -0.83 -13.58 -2.61
CA GLU A 75 -2.18 -13.53 -2.06
C GLU A 75 -3.03 -12.49 -2.78
N HIS A 76 -2.49 -11.29 -3.02
CA HIS A 76 -3.15 -10.26 -3.82
C HIS A 76 -3.40 -10.71 -5.26
N TYR A 77 -2.39 -11.32 -5.89
CA TYR A 77 -2.51 -11.91 -7.22
C TYR A 77 -3.64 -12.92 -7.31
N ALA A 78 -3.68 -13.89 -6.39
CA ALA A 78 -4.72 -14.91 -6.36
C ALA A 78 -6.12 -14.29 -6.23
N LEU A 79 -6.28 -13.23 -5.43
CA LEU A 79 -7.58 -12.61 -5.19
C LEU A 79 -8.18 -11.98 -6.44
N TRP A 80 -7.42 -11.15 -7.16
CA TRP A 80 -7.96 -10.50 -8.35
C TRP A 80 -8.12 -11.49 -9.52
N ARG A 81 -7.23 -12.49 -9.62
CA ARG A 81 -7.38 -13.59 -10.60
C ARG A 81 -8.62 -14.43 -10.33
N ASP A 82 -8.86 -14.82 -9.07
CA ASP A 82 -10.04 -15.58 -8.69
C ASP A 82 -11.33 -14.75 -8.91
N ALA A 83 -11.28 -13.44 -8.65
CA ALA A 83 -12.41 -12.55 -8.93
C ALA A 83 -12.76 -12.57 -10.42
N MET A 84 -11.76 -12.48 -11.30
CA MET A 84 -11.97 -12.58 -12.76
C MET A 84 -12.46 -13.96 -13.21
N LEU A 85 -11.96 -15.05 -12.62
CA LEU A 85 -12.42 -16.40 -12.97
C LEU A 85 -13.91 -16.60 -12.63
N ASN A 86 -14.39 -15.97 -11.57
CA ASN A 86 -15.77 -16.12 -11.12
C ASN A 86 -16.75 -15.15 -11.80
N ALA A 87 -16.36 -13.90 -12.03
CA ALA A 87 -17.22 -12.87 -12.63
C ALA A 87 -17.09 -12.79 -14.16
N GLY A 88 -16.04 -13.37 -14.73
CA GLY A 88 -15.59 -13.06 -16.08
C GLY A 88 -14.62 -11.87 -16.11
N PRO A 89 -14.15 -11.45 -17.30
CA PRO A 89 -13.26 -10.31 -17.46
C PRO A 89 -13.96 -8.99 -17.08
N ASP A 90 -13.99 -8.70 -15.79
CA ASP A 90 -14.70 -7.56 -15.20
C ASP A 90 -13.72 -6.66 -14.42
N LEU A 91 -13.64 -5.40 -14.85
CA LEU A 91 -12.83 -4.38 -14.20
C LEU A 91 -13.31 -4.10 -12.78
N GLN A 92 -14.62 -4.12 -12.54
CA GLN A 92 -15.16 -3.92 -11.21
C GLN A 92 -14.72 -5.05 -10.26
N ALA A 93 -14.77 -6.32 -10.71
CA ALA A 93 -14.32 -7.46 -9.91
C ALA A 93 -12.84 -7.35 -9.48
N ILE A 94 -11.96 -6.87 -10.36
CA ILE A 94 -10.54 -6.63 -10.03
C ILE A 94 -10.42 -5.57 -8.92
N LEU A 95 -11.11 -4.43 -9.06
CA LEU A 95 -11.04 -3.35 -8.07
C LEU A 95 -11.68 -3.72 -6.75
N GLU A 96 -12.74 -4.55 -6.76
CA GLU A 96 -13.32 -5.07 -5.53
C GLU A 96 -12.35 -5.96 -4.76
N ALA A 97 -11.52 -6.75 -5.46
CA ALA A 97 -10.50 -7.59 -4.85
C ALA A 97 -9.44 -6.77 -4.08
N ASP A 98 -9.09 -5.57 -4.58
CA ASP A 98 -8.16 -4.65 -3.91
C ASP A 98 -8.67 -4.19 -2.53
N PHE A 99 -9.98 -4.28 -2.28
CA PHE A 99 -10.59 -3.94 -1.00
C PHE A 99 -11.01 -5.18 -0.20
N ASP A 100 -10.64 -6.41 -0.58
CA ASP A 100 -10.88 -7.60 0.25
C ASP A 100 -10.11 -7.50 1.58
N ARG A 101 -10.71 -7.94 2.70
CA ARG A 101 -10.07 -7.88 4.03
C ARG A 101 -8.75 -8.64 4.10
N ARG A 102 -8.58 -9.66 3.25
CA ARG A 102 -7.37 -10.46 3.16
C ARG A 102 -6.20 -9.62 2.68
N VAL A 103 -6.38 -8.62 1.82
CA VAL A 103 -5.30 -7.72 1.37
C VAL A 103 -5.36 -6.35 2.04
N CYS A 104 -6.55 -5.77 2.10
CA CYS A 104 -6.81 -4.42 2.58
C CYS A 104 -7.12 -4.45 4.09
N SER A 105 -6.09 -4.76 4.88
CA SER A 105 -6.15 -4.63 6.34
C SER A 105 -5.09 -3.65 6.82
N ALA A 106 -5.34 -2.91 7.89
CA ALA A 106 -4.38 -1.94 8.44
C ALA A 106 -2.97 -2.54 8.62
N LYS A 107 -2.90 -3.80 9.05
CA LYS A 107 -1.67 -4.56 9.20
C LYS A 107 -0.94 -4.74 7.86
N LYS A 108 -1.63 -5.22 6.83
CA LYS A 108 -1.02 -5.50 5.52
C LYS A 108 -0.72 -4.22 4.74
N LEU A 109 -1.57 -3.20 4.83
CA LEU A 109 -1.28 -1.89 4.25
C LEU A 109 0.02 -1.31 4.84
N ALA A 110 0.19 -1.35 6.17
CA ALA A 110 1.43 -0.91 6.81
C ALA A 110 2.67 -1.67 6.29
N VAL A 111 2.52 -2.97 5.98
CA VAL A 111 3.61 -3.80 5.45
C VAL A 111 3.88 -3.50 3.98
N TRP A 112 2.87 -3.32 3.15
CA TRP A 112 3.00 -2.90 1.76
C TRP A 112 3.78 -1.59 1.65
N PHE A 113 3.34 -0.54 2.35
CA PHE A 113 4.03 0.75 2.33
C PHE A 113 5.43 0.69 2.95
N ALA A 114 5.65 -0.18 3.96
CA ALA A 114 6.98 -0.42 4.50
C ALA A 114 7.93 -1.03 3.46
N PHE A 115 7.46 -1.95 2.60
CA PHE A 115 8.25 -2.52 1.52
C PHE A 115 8.44 -1.55 0.35
N TRP A 116 7.38 -0.86 -0.09
CA TRP A 116 7.44 0.12 -1.17
C TRP A 116 8.43 1.25 -0.86
N GLY A 117 8.45 1.73 0.38
CA GLY A 117 9.44 2.72 0.83
C GLY A 117 10.90 2.25 0.75
N GLN A 118 11.14 0.96 0.56
CA GLN A 118 12.47 0.36 0.42
C GLN A 118 12.79 -0.11 -1.00
N ALA A 119 11.79 -0.19 -1.88
CA ALA A 119 11.89 -0.86 -3.18
C ALA A 119 13.00 -0.28 -4.07
N LYS A 120 13.14 1.07 -4.08
CA LYS A 120 14.20 1.77 -4.84
C LYS A 120 15.62 1.26 -4.53
N TYR A 121 15.88 0.78 -3.31
CA TYR A 121 17.20 0.37 -2.84
C TYR A 121 17.39 -1.15 -2.79
N ARG A 122 16.34 -1.92 -3.13
CA ARG A 122 16.34 -3.38 -3.03
C ARG A 122 15.77 -3.98 -4.32
N PRO A 123 16.62 -4.34 -5.30
CA PRO A 123 16.17 -4.84 -6.60
C PRO A 123 15.20 -6.03 -6.50
N ALA A 124 15.41 -6.93 -5.55
CA ALA A 124 14.52 -8.08 -5.32
C ALA A 124 13.07 -7.68 -5.00
N TYR A 125 12.84 -6.50 -4.40
CA TYR A 125 11.49 -6.04 -4.09
C TYR A 125 10.78 -5.51 -5.34
N LEU A 126 11.52 -4.79 -6.19
CA LEU A 126 11.02 -4.34 -7.49
C LEU A 126 10.73 -5.54 -8.40
N GLU A 127 11.58 -6.57 -8.39
CA GLU A 127 11.36 -7.78 -9.18
C GLU A 127 10.06 -8.50 -8.76
N ILE A 128 9.78 -8.59 -7.46
CA ILE A 128 8.51 -9.15 -6.98
C ILE A 128 7.33 -8.28 -7.43
N HIS A 129 7.43 -6.97 -7.29
CA HIS A 129 6.39 -6.04 -7.75
C HIS A 129 6.11 -6.25 -9.25
N HIS A 130 7.11 -6.10 -10.13
CA HIS A 130 6.95 -6.28 -11.57
C HIS A 130 6.34 -7.65 -11.92
N ARG A 131 6.82 -8.72 -11.28
CA ARG A 131 6.33 -10.08 -11.56
C ARG A 131 4.83 -10.26 -11.32
N PHE A 132 4.25 -9.60 -10.32
CA PHE A 132 2.85 -9.79 -9.96
C PHE A 132 1.93 -8.64 -10.41
N ASP A 133 2.46 -7.42 -10.49
CA ASP A 133 1.69 -6.21 -10.80
C ASP A 133 1.61 -5.93 -12.30
N ASP A 134 2.64 -6.28 -13.10
CA ASP A 134 2.65 -6.02 -14.54
C ASP A 134 1.49 -6.75 -15.25
N GLU A 135 1.19 -8.00 -14.84
CA GLU A 135 0.08 -8.76 -15.40
C GLU A 135 -1.27 -8.09 -15.11
N ARG A 136 -1.45 -7.60 -13.89
CA ARG A 136 -2.68 -6.91 -13.46
C ARG A 136 -2.87 -5.60 -14.21
N TYR A 137 -1.82 -4.81 -14.38
CA TYR A 137 -1.90 -3.56 -15.14
C TYR A 137 -2.25 -3.79 -16.61
N VAL A 138 -1.61 -4.79 -17.25
CA VAL A 138 -1.92 -5.17 -18.64
C VAL A 138 -3.40 -5.54 -18.78
N GLU A 139 -3.94 -6.26 -17.79
CA GLU A 139 -5.33 -6.69 -17.79
C GLU A 139 -6.31 -5.53 -17.57
N ILE A 140 -6.03 -4.65 -16.60
CA ILE A 140 -6.82 -3.43 -16.37
C ILE A 140 -6.82 -2.55 -17.64
N PHE A 141 -5.67 -2.39 -18.28
CA PHE A 141 -5.56 -1.64 -19.53
C PHE A 141 -6.37 -2.27 -20.66
N ARG A 142 -6.29 -3.61 -20.83
CA ARG A 142 -7.09 -4.35 -21.81
C ARG A 142 -8.58 -4.10 -21.61
N LEU A 143 -9.07 -4.24 -20.37
CA LEU A 143 -10.47 -4.01 -20.01
C LEU A 143 -10.89 -2.55 -20.23
N CYS A 144 -10.05 -1.58 -19.88
CA CYS A 144 -10.32 -0.17 -20.16
C CYS A 144 -10.46 0.08 -21.67
N ARG A 145 -9.61 -0.51 -22.51
CA ARG A 145 -9.73 -0.39 -23.97
C ARG A 145 -11.04 -0.98 -24.49
N GLU A 146 -11.44 -2.13 -23.98
CA GLU A 146 -12.71 -2.78 -24.34
C GLU A 146 -13.91 -1.92 -23.96
N LEU A 147 -13.93 -1.38 -22.74
CA LEU A 147 -14.96 -0.46 -22.26
C LEU A 147 -14.99 0.85 -23.07
N VAL A 148 -13.83 1.40 -23.45
CA VAL A 148 -13.75 2.58 -24.33
C VAL A 148 -14.43 2.29 -25.67
N ALA A 149 -14.14 1.14 -26.26
CA ALA A 149 -14.68 0.72 -27.55
C ALA A 149 -16.17 0.40 -27.50
N SER A 150 -16.62 -0.48 -26.59
CA SER A 150 -18.02 -0.90 -26.47
C SER A 150 -18.93 0.28 -26.10
N GLY A 151 -18.44 1.17 -25.25
CA GLY A 151 -19.18 2.35 -24.82
C GLY A 151 -19.07 3.52 -25.78
N SER A 152 -18.30 3.42 -26.87
CA SER A 152 -18.11 4.50 -27.86
C SER A 152 -17.72 5.85 -27.23
N TYR A 153 -16.81 5.83 -26.26
CA TYR A 153 -16.34 7.04 -25.55
C TYR A 153 -15.31 7.78 -26.40
N LYS A 154 -15.77 8.76 -27.18
CA LYS A 154 -14.91 9.55 -28.07
C LYS A 154 -13.86 10.33 -27.28
N GLY A 155 -12.60 10.19 -27.66
CA GLY A 155 -11.47 10.91 -27.05
C GLY A 155 -11.04 10.38 -25.67
N ALA A 156 -11.59 9.26 -25.20
CA ALA A 156 -11.15 8.63 -23.97
C ALA A 156 -9.77 7.98 -24.14
N ASP A 157 -8.83 8.34 -23.26
CA ASP A 157 -7.50 7.72 -23.16
C ASP A 157 -7.58 6.50 -22.23
N ALA A 158 -7.70 5.30 -22.81
CA ALA A 158 -7.78 4.05 -22.05
C ALA A 158 -6.53 3.80 -21.19
N GLU A 159 -5.34 4.21 -21.65
CA GLU A 159 -4.10 4.04 -20.90
C GLU A 159 -4.03 5.02 -19.73
N GLY A 160 -4.40 6.28 -19.97
CA GLY A 160 -4.55 7.29 -18.93
C GLY A 160 -5.58 6.89 -17.86
N ILE A 161 -6.70 6.28 -18.26
CA ILE A 161 -7.70 5.75 -17.32
C ILE A 161 -7.10 4.60 -16.49
N ALA A 162 -6.44 3.62 -17.12
CA ALA A 162 -5.80 2.51 -16.41
C ALA A 162 -4.77 2.99 -15.37
N ARG A 163 -3.88 3.93 -15.75
CA ARG A 163 -2.94 4.56 -14.80
C ARG A 163 -3.63 5.30 -13.67
N SER A 164 -4.76 5.96 -13.96
CA SER A 164 -5.53 6.69 -12.95
C SER A 164 -6.22 5.75 -11.96
N ILE A 165 -6.68 4.59 -12.42
CA ILE A 165 -7.25 3.54 -11.57
C ILE A 165 -6.21 3.03 -10.58
N GLU A 166 -5.02 2.66 -11.04
CA GLU A 166 -3.91 2.22 -10.17
C GLU A 166 -3.57 3.27 -9.12
N ALA A 167 -3.35 4.52 -9.55
CA ALA A 167 -3.02 5.62 -8.66
C ALA A 167 -4.12 5.91 -7.64
N LEU A 168 -5.39 5.75 -8.02
CA LEU A 168 -6.53 5.90 -7.12
C LEU A 168 -6.56 4.80 -6.06
N VAL A 169 -6.36 3.53 -6.44
CA VAL A 169 -6.31 2.41 -5.48
C VAL A 169 -5.19 2.61 -4.47
N ASP A 170 -3.97 2.92 -4.94
CA ASP A 170 -2.81 3.18 -4.09
C ASP A 170 -3.05 4.36 -3.14
N GLY A 171 -3.63 5.45 -3.66
CA GLY A 171 -3.98 6.63 -2.86
C GLY A 171 -5.02 6.32 -1.78
N LEU A 172 -6.02 5.49 -2.10
CA LEU A 172 -7.04 5.05 -1.15
C LEU A 172 -6.46 4.11 -0.09
N TRP A 173 -5.56 3.20 -0.47
CA TRP A 173 -4.81 2.36 0.47
C TRP A 173 -3.93 3.20 1.41
N LEU A 174 -3.27 4.24 0.89
CA LEU A 174 -2.50 5.17 1.70
C LEU A 174 -3.39 5.94 2.68
N ASN A 175 -4.56 6.41 2.23
CA ASN A 175 -5.52 7.08 3.11
C ASN A 175 -6.03 6.16 4.21
N LEU A 176 -6.31 4.90 3.91
CA LEU A 176 -6.70 3.88 4.90
C LEU A 176 -5.60 3.61 5.94
N LEU A 177 -4.34 3.72 5.55
CA LEU A 177 -3.20 3.60 6.45
C LEU A 177 -3.03 4.85 7.33
N MET A 178 -3.09 6.04 6.73
CA MET A 178 -2.77 7.31 7.38
C MET A 178 -3.93 7.87 8.22
N TYR A 179 -5.16 7.67 7.77
CA TYR A 179 -6.37 8.25 8.34
C TYR A 179 -7.44 7.19 8.64
N PRO A 180 -7.12 6.13 9.42
CA PRO A 180 -8.02 5.00 9.63
C PRO A 180 -9.31 5.35 10.40
N ARG A 181 -9.38 6.55 11.01
CA ARG A 181 -10.59 7.08 11.66
C ARG A 181 -11.52 7.81 10.70
N ASP A 182 -10.96 8.34 9.60
CA ASP A 182 -11.67 9.24 8.69
C ASP A 182 -12.21 8.47 7.47
N ILE A 183 -11.47 7.48 6.99
CA ILE A 183 -11.87 6.65 5.86
C ILE A 183 -12.02 5.17 6.27
N ARG A 184 -13.15 4.59 5.88
CA ARG A 184 -13.41 3.16 6.04
C ARG A 184 -13.14 2.44 4.71
N ARG A 185 -12.70 1.18 4.78
CA ARG A 185 -12.46 0.33 3.60
C ARG A 185 -13.66 0.28 2.65
N GLN A 186 -14.88 0.25 3.19
CA GLN A 186 -16.11 0.27 2.38
C GLN A 186 -16.29 1.59 1.63
N THR A 187 -16.00 2.72 2.28
CA THR A 187 -16.04 4.05 1.65
C THR A 187 -15.00 4.12 0.53
N ALA A 188 -13.77 3.68 0.80
CA ALA A 188 -12.70 3.64 -0.20
C ALA A 188 -13.07 2.79 -1.42
N ARG A 189 -13.67 1.61 -1.19
CA ARG A 189 -14.24 0.77 -2.26
C ARG A 189 -15.30 1.54 -3.05
N THR A 190 -16.25 2.18 -2.38
CA THR A 190 -17.31 2.96 -3.03
C THR A 190 -16.74 4.12 -3.86
N ASP A 191 -15.73 4.83 -3.35
CA ASP A 191 -15.07 5.93 -4.07
C ASP A 191 -14.39 5.43 -5.36
N CYS A 192 -13.76 4.26 -5.29
CA CYS A 192 -13.16 3.59 -6.46
C CYS A 192 -14.22 3.20 -7.51
N LEU A 193 -15.35 2.64 -7.08
CA LEU A 193 -16.47 2.29 -7.99
C LEU A 193 -17.18 3.53 -8.54
N ALA A 194 -17.27 4.61 -7.77
CA ALA A 194 -17.80 5.90 -8.25
C ALA A 194 -16.90 6.52 -9.33
N TYR A 195 -15.58 6.30 -9.24
CA TYR A 195 -14.66 6.68 -10.31
C TYR A 195 -14.94 5.89 -11.58
N LEU A 196 -15.15 4.56 -11.52
CA LEU A 196 -15.56 3.76 -12.68
C LEU A 196 -16.83 4.30 -13.35
N ALA A 197 -17.86 4.61 -12.58
CA ALA A 197 -19.10 5.22 -13.10
C ALA A 197 -18.88 6.61 -13.70
N THR A 198 -17.83 7.32 -13.30
CA THR A 198 -17.47 8.63 -13.86
C THR A 198 -16.79 8.49 -15.22
N VAL A 199 -15.85 7.54 -15.36
CA VAL A 199 -15.10 7.35 -16.61
C VAL A 199 -15.83 6.46 -17.62
N PHE A 200 -16.72 5.57 -17.16
CA PHE A 200 -17.49 4.64 -17.97
C PHE A 200 -18.99 4.66 -17.61
N PRO A 201 -19.69 5.80 -17.73
CA PRO A 201 -21.08 5.96 -17.28
C PRO A 201 -22.14 5.12 -18.02
N ARG A 202 -21.80 4.54 -19.18
CA ARG A 202 -22.67 3.58 -19.91
C ARG A 202 -22.51 2.13 -19.44
N HIS A 203 -21.50 1.85 -18.61
CA HIS A 203 -21.20 0.49 -18.13
C HIS A 203 -21.37 0.33 -16.62
N PHE A 204 -21.16 1.40 -15.85
CA PHE A 204 -21.26 1.34 -14.39
C PHE A 204 -22.22 2.40 -13.88
N GLU A 205 -23.11 1.98 -12.98
CA GLU A 205 -23.97 2.88 -12.24
C GLU A 205 -23.21 3.49 -11.08
N ARG A 206 -23.48 4.76 -10.79
CA ARG A 206 -22.86 5.43 -9.65
C ARG A 206 -23.39 4.81 -8.36
N PRO A 207 -22.52 4.26 -7.49
CA PRO A 207 -22.97 3.67 -6.24
C PRO A 207 -23.57 4.76 -5.34
N GLU A 208 -24.61 4.40 -4.60
CA GLU A 208 -25.17 5.29 -3.59
C GLU A 208 -24.08 5.68 -2.58
N THR A 209 -23.88 6.99 -2.43
CA THR A 209 -22.91 7.50 -1.46
C THR A 209 -23.51 7.26 -0.08
N GLN A 210 -23.04 6.23 0.63
CA GLN A 210 -23.27 6.15 2.06
C GLN A 210 -22.54 7.35 2.67
N GLY A 211 -23.30 8.42 2.92
CA GLY A 211 -22.76 9.67 3.40
C GLY A 211 -21.88 9.46 4.63
N CYS A 212 -20.96 10.39 4.85
CA CYS A 212 -20.16 10.52 6.06
C CYS A 212 -21.05 10.88 7.27
N ALA A 213 -22.09 10.11 7.55
CA ALA A 213 -23.03 10.31 8.64
C ALA A 213 -22.53 9.74 9.99
N ALA A 214 -21.23 9.47 10.12
CA ALA A 214 -20.65 8.83 11.30
C ALA A 214 -19.59 9.67 12.02
N LEU A 215 -19.51 10.98 11.77
CA LEU A 215 -18.61 11.90 12.48
C LEU A 215 -19.36 12.94 13.36
N ARG A 216 -20.67 12.79 13.59
CA ARG A 216 -21.44 13.76 14.40
C ARG A 216 -21.96 13.29 15.76
N ASP A 217 -21.90 12.00 16.10
CA ASP A 217 -22.61 11.48 17.29
C ASP A 217 -21.73 10.87 18.40
N ASP A 218 -20.43 11.15 18.46
CA ASP A 218 -19.57 10.69 19.58
C ASP A 218 -18.97 11.85 20.41
N GLN A 219 -19.76 12.89 20.65
CA GLN A 219 -19.57 13.71 21.85
C GLN A 219 -20.48 13.16 22.95
N GLY A 220 -20.00 12.09 23.61
CA GLY A 220 -20.57 11.62 24.87
C GLY A 220 -20.64 12.75 25.92
N PRO A 221 -21.53 12.62 26.93
CA PRO A 221 -21.87 13.71 27.83
C PRO A 221 -20.62 14.18 28.57
N THR A 222 -20.29 15.45 28.41
CA THR A 222 -19.23 16.12 29.16
C THR A 222 -19.55 16.03 30.65
N SER A 223 -18.85 15.15 31.37
CA SER A 223 -18.87 15.11 32.83
C SER A 223 -18.26 16.41 33.35
N ARG A 224 -19.12 17.32 33.81
CA ARG A 224 -18.71 18.53 34.55
C ARG A 224 -18.15 18.10 35.90
N HIS A 225 -16.83 17.94 35.99
CA HIS A 225 -16.15 17.95 37.28
C HIS A 225 -16.01 19.41 37.77
N PRO A 226 -16.39 19.74 39.02
CA PRO A 226 -16.17 21.07 39.55
C PRO A 226 -14.68 21.23 39.89
N VAL A 227 -13.98 22.07 39.13
CA VAL A 227 -12.59 22.45 39.44
C VAL A 227 -12.61 23.40 40.63
N ARG A 228 -12.03 22.95 41.74
CA ARG A 228 -11.79 23.72 42.96
C ARG A 228 -10.78 24.84 42.64
N ALA A 229 -11.12 26.08 43.00
CA ALA A 229 -10.26 27.24 42.80
C ALA A 229 -8.93 27.08 43.58
N GLY A 230 -7.82 27.00 42.83
CA GLY A 230 -6.46 27.00 43.35
C GLY A 230 -5.64 28.01 42.57
N SER A 231 -5.18 29.04 43.27
CA SER A 231 -4.32 30.11 42.76
C SER A 231 -2.94 29.59 42.35
N HIS A 232 -2.51 29.81 41.11
CA HIS A 232 -1.26 30.54 40.80
C HIS A 232 -0.83 30.50 39.32
N ARG A 233 -0.48 31.70 38.86
CA ARG A 233 0.50 32.14 37.84
C ARG A 233 0.27 31.82 36.35
N ALA A 234 0.39 32.91 35.61
CA ALA A 234 0.30 33.07 34.18
C ALA A 234 1.40 32.32 33.41
N GLY A 235 1.01 31.77 32.27
CA GLY A 235 1.88 31.21 31.23
C GLY A 235 1.07 30.33 30.29
N ASP A 236 1.08 30.69 29.01
CA ASP A 236 0.57 29.95 27.84
C ASP A 236 -0.92 30.04 27.49
N GLY A 237 -1.18 30.71 26.36
CA GLY A 237 -2.49 30.83 25.72
C GLY A 237 -2.94 29.55 24.99
N PRO A 238 -4.20 29.47 24.55
CA PRO A 238 -4.80 28.23 24.08
C PRO A 238 -4.23 27.80 22.72
N GLN A 239 -3.62 26.61 22.68
CA GLN A 239 -3.30 25.91 21.42
C GLN A 239 -4.60 25.52 20.72
N GLN A 240 -4.95 26.26 19.67
CA GLN A 240 -6.02 25.90 18.75
C GLN A 240 -5.60 24.69 17.91
N VAL A 241 -6.40 23.63 17.93
CA VAL A 241 -6.29 22.50 17.00
C VAL A 241 -6.77 22.96 15.63
N LEU A 242 -5.86 23.13 14.68
CA LEU A 242 -6.16 23.59 13.33
C LEU A 242 -6.49 22.42 12.40
N SER A 243 -7.54 22.58 11.59
CA SER A 243 -7.93 21.59 10.55
C SER A 243 -6.86 21.41 9.47
N GLY A 244 -6.85 20.27 8.77
CA GLY A 244 -5.85 19.92 7.75
C GLY A 244 -5.68 20.95 6.62
N ALA A 245 -6.75 21.66 6.25
CA ALA A 245 -6.70 22.74 5.25
C ALA A 245 -5.95 24.01 5.74
N ALA A 246 -5.81 24.19 7.05
CA ALA A 246 -5.03 25.29 7.64
C ALA A 246 -3.54 24.94 7.74
N LEU A 247 -3.19 23.67 7.94
CA LEU A 247 -1.79 23.19 7.94
C LEU A 247 -1.16 23.29 6.54
N HIS A 248 -1.92 22.96 5.49
CA HIS A 248 -1.43 23.02 4.11
C HIS A 248 -1.12 24.45 3.63
N ARG A 249 -1.91 25.45 4.06
CA ARG A 249 -1.64 26.87 3.77
C ARG A 249 -0.44 27.42 4.53
N LYS A 250 -0.18 26.91 5.73
CA LYS A 250 0.96 27.31 6.56
C LYS A 250 2.28 26.76 5.99
N TRP A 251 2.26 25.54 5.45
CA TRP A 251 3.42 24.91 4.83
C TRP A 251 3.84 25.59 3.51
N LEU A 252 2.89 26.09 2.71
CA LEU A 252 3.18 26.81 1.46
C LEU A 252 3.69 28.25 1.65
N ALA A 253 3.57 28.80 2.86
CA ALA A 253 3.91 30.20 3.16
C ALA A 253 5.31 30.39 3.77
N GLU A 254 6.05 29.30 4.05
CA GLU A 254 7.42 29.39 4.55
C GLU A 254 8.42 29.55 3.38
N PRO A 255 9.25 30.60 3.36
CA PRO A 255 10.26 30.76 2.33
C PRO A 255 11.34 29.68 2.47
N ALA A 256 11.63 28.97 1.37
CA ALA A 256 12.67 27.96 1.32
C ALA A 256 14.03 28.55 1.74
N HIS A 257 14.62 27.99 2.80
CA HIS A 257 15.98 28.32 3.20
C HIS A 257 16.99 27.90 2.12
N PRO A 258 17.93 28.77 1.71
CA PRO A 258 18.89 28.42 0.68
C PRO A 258 19.90 27.39 1.18
N CYS A 259 20.01 26.29 0.44
CA CYS A 259 21.00 25.24 0.61
C CYS A 259 22.41 25.81 0.40
N ARG A 260 23.24 25.84 1.45
CA ARG A 260 24.67 26.20 1.36
C ARG A 260 25.42 25.06 0.67
N THR A 261 25.70 25.18 -0.62
CA THR A 261 26.69 24.34 -1.32
C THR A 261 28.08 24.96 -1.17
N ALA A 262 29.01 24.16 -0.62
CA ALA A 262 30.42 24.49 -0.56
C ALA A 262 31.02 24.54 -1.96
N ARG A 263 31.76 25.61 -2.25
CA ARG A 263 32.52 25.81 -3.49
C ARG A 263 33.67 24.81 -3.56
N HIS A 264 33.81 24.12 -4.69
CA HIS A 264 35.11 23.75 -5.24
C HIS A 264 35.16 24.17 -6.71
N GLU A 265 36.10 25.07 -7.02
CA GLU A 265 36.41 25.56 -8.35
C GLU A 265 37.07 24.48 -9.21
N GLY A 266 36.72 24.41 -10.50
CA GLY A 266 37.36 23.48 -11.44
C GLY A 266 36.77 23.54 -12.85
N ARG A 267 37.18 24.56 -13.61
CA ARG A 267 36.96 24.82 -15.06
C ARG A 267 36.71 23.57 -15.96
N ARG A 268 35.73 23.66 -16.89
CA ARG A 268 35.88 24.03 -18.33
C ARG A 268 34.53 23.89 -19.09
N ARG A 269 34.42 24.68 -20.16
CA ARG A 269 33.26 24.94 -21.04
C ARG A 269 33.00 23.83 -22.07
N LEU A 270 31.87 24.00 -22.78
CA LEU A 270 31.34 23.34 -24.01
C LEU A 270 30.29 22.26 -23.68
N GLY A 271 29.11 22.17 -24.27
CA GLY A 271 28.43 22.91 -25.33
C GLY A 271 26.94 22.49 -25.38
N CYS A 272 26.18 23.19 -26.20
CA CYS A 272 24.74 23.12 -26.44
C CYS A 272 24.25 21.75 -26.99
N GLY A 273 22.98 21.39 -26.74
CA GLY A 273 22.21 20.58 -27.70
C GLY A 273 21.37 19.41 -27.14
N GLN A 274 20.06 19.66 -27.05
CA GLN A 274 18.94 18.82 -27.51
C GLN A 274 18.70 17.37 -27.00
N HIS A 275 17.41 17.17 -26.70
CA HIS A 275 16.55 15.98 -26.76
C HIS A 275 17.15 14.59 -27.06
N GLY A 276 16.72 13.62 -26.26
CA GLY A 276 16.82 12.21 -26.64
C GLY A 276 16.43 11.27 -25.50
N VAL A 277 15.16 10.91 -25.47
CA VAL A 277 14.67 9.66 -24.85
C VAL A 277 15.55 8.51 -25.35
N LEU A 278 16.04 7.64 -24.47
CA LEU A 278 16.29 6.22 -24.78
C LEU A 278 16.56 5.41 -23.50
N PHE A 279 15.72 4.39 -23.34
CA PHE A 279 15.91 3.20 -22.52
C PHE A 279 17.32 2.61 -22.68
N ALA A 280 17.92 2.15 -21.58
CA ALA A 280 18.85 1.01 -21.60
C ALA A 280 18.98 0.40 -20.19
N SER A 281 18.34 -0.76 -20.00
CA SER A 281 18.80 -1.78 -19.08
C SER A 281 20.06 -2.43 -19.65
N SER A 282 21.10 -2.61 -18.83
CA SER A 282 22.12 -3.69 -18.79
C SER A 282 23.45 -3.11 -18.30
N ILE A 283 23.87 -3.43 -17.07
CA ILE A 283 24.92 -4.42 -16.76
C ILE A 283 26.28 -4.00 -17.34
N ASP A 284 27.06 -3.23 -16.57
CA ASP A 284 28.23 -3.68 -15.79
C ASP A 284 28.51 -2.67 -14.65
#